data_AF-A0A2E6RFT8-F1
#
_entry.id   AF-A0A2E6RFT8-F1
#
_cell.length_a   1.000
_cell.length_b   1.000
_cell.length_c   1.000
_cell.angle_alpha   90.00
_cell.angle_beta   90.00
_cell.angle_gamma   90.00
#
_symmetry.space_group_name_H-M   'P 1'
#
loop_
_entity.id
_entity.type
_entity.pdbx_description
1 polymer ?
#
loop_
_entity_poly.entity_id
_entity_poly.type
_entity_poly.pdbx_seq_one_letter_code
_entity_poly.pdbx_strand_id
1 'polypeptide(L)'
;MKKICAVAALAMTAGCATLTEDAMTPIAFSFSDGSNGECVLENKRGLWNAGIPSTVYVRKSDDSLRYRCNTTDGREAVGAIESEMGAKIVASAVFLDFGITDAITDKHRDYVASFVIPIRAIED
;
A
#
# COMPACT_ATOMS: atom_id res chain seq x y z
N MET A 1 -18.02 36.54 -29.02
CA MET A 1 -18.71 35.69 -28.03
C MET A 1 -18.34 34.21 -28.14
N LYS A 2 -18.50 33.54 -29.30
CA LYS A 2 -18.11 32.11 -29.48
C LYS A 2 -16.65 31.76 -29.12
N LYS A 3 -15.68 32.65 -29.40
CA LYS A 3 -14.26 32.41 -29.12
C LYS A 3 -13.88 32.50 -27.63
N ILE A 4 -14.67 33.23 -26.83
CA ILE A 4 -14.41 33.40 -25.38
C ILE A 4 -14.88 32.16 -24.61
N CYS A 5 -16.00 31.56 -25.02
CA CYS A 5 -16.49 30.31 -24.45
C CYS A 5 -15.53 29.13 -24.67
N ALA A 6 -14.81 29.09 -25.80
CA ALA A 6 -13.85 28.02 -26.11
C ALA A 6 -12.61 28.05 -25.20
N VAL A 7 -12.15 29.24 -24.80
CA VAL A 7 -10.98 29.39 -23.91
C VAL A 7 -11.34 29.05 -22.45
N ALA A 8 -12.55 29.42 -22.02
CA ALA A 8 -13.04 29.08 -20.67
C ALA A 8 -13.25 27.57 -20.48
N ALA A 9 -13.63 26.83 -21.55
CA ALA A 9 -13.79 25.38 -21.50
C ALA A 9 -12.45 24.62 -21.35
N LEU A 10 -11.35 25.17 -21.88
CA LEU A 10 -10.01 24.55 -21.81
C LEU A 10 -9.35 24.72 -20.43
N ALA A 11 -9.73 25.75 -19.67
CA ALA A 11 -9.23 25.97 -18.31
C ALA A 11 -9.86 25.01 -17.27
N MET A 12 -10.99 24.39 -17.60
CA MET A 12 -11.71 23.47 -16.70
C MET A 12 -11.26 22.01 -16.83
N THR A 13 -10.37 21.67 -17.77
CA THR A 13 -9.78 20.32 -17.89
C THR A 13 -8.48 20.15 -17.09
N ALA A 14 -8.05 21.16 -16.33
CA ALA A 14 -7.01 21.00 -15.30
C ALA A 14 -7.60 20.24 -14.09
N GLY A 15 -8.04 19.00 -14.33
CA GLY A 15 -8.46 18.09 -13.29
C GLY A 15 -7.30 17.74 -12.37
N CYS A 16 -7.61 17.36 -11.13
CA CYS A 16 -6.68 16.99 -10.06
C CYS A 16 -5.77 15.81 -10.46
N ALA A 17 -4.76 16.04 -11.28
CA ALA A 17 -3.62 15.14 -11.39
C ALA A 17 -2.74 15.38 -10.15
N THR A 18 -3.01 14.66 -9.06
CA THR A 18 -2.04 14.54 -7.98
C THR A 18 -0.85 13.76 -8.53
N LEU A 19 0.19 14.48 -8.95
CA LEU A 19 1.45 13.91 -9.46
C LEU A 19 2.25 13.17 -8.37
N THR A 20 1.86 13.35 -7.10
CA THR A 20 2.41 12.62 -5.97
C THR A 20 1.61 11.36 -5.72
N GLU A 21 2.28 10.22 -5.58
CA GLU A 21 1.62 8.98 -5.18
C GLU A 21 1.05 9.08 -3.76
N ASP A 22 -0.03 8.32 -3.51
CA ASP A 22 -0.57 8.18 -2.17
C ASP A 22 0.46 7.47 -1.28
N ALA A 23 0.61 7.94 -0.04
CA ALA A 23 1.52 7.36 0.94
C ALA A 23 0.98 6.04 1.51
N MET A 24 -0.31 5.78 1.37
CA MET A 24 -1.00 4.58 1.80
C MET A 24 -1.17 3.63 0.62
N THR A 25 -0.96 2.35 0.85
CA THR A 25 -1.23 1.27 -0.10
C THR A 25 -2.23 0.28 0.52
N PRO A 26 -3.31 -0.08 -0.19
CA PRO A 26 -4.24 -1.09 0.30
C PRO A 26 -3.66 -2.49 0.09
N ILE A 27 -3.59 -3.29 1.14
CA ILE A 27 -3.15 -4.68 1.09
C ILE A 27 -4.30 -5.57 1.56
N ALA A 28 -4.73 -6.50 0.71
CA ALA A 28 -5.69 -7.54 1.09
C ALA A 28 -4.97 -8.70 1.77
N PHE A 29 -5.39 -9.05 2.99
CA PHE A 29 -4.83 -10.13 3.78
C PHE A 29 -5.84 -11.26 3.98
N SER A 30 -5.36 -12.50 3.88
CA SER A 30 -6.11 -13.71 4.22
C SER A 30 -5.19 -14.80 4.76
N PHE A 31 -5.69 -15.71 5.59
CA PHE A 31 -4.94 -16.91 5.96
C PHE A 31 -5.02 -17.98 4.86
N SER A 32 -3.98 -18.80 4.72
CA SER A 32 -3.88 -19.85 3.69
C SER A 32 -4.96 -20.93 3.79
N ASP A 33 -5.57 -21.07 4.95
CA ASP A 33 -6.64 -22.03 5.25
C ASP A 33 -8.05 -21.39 5.30
N GLY A 34 -8.15 -20.08 5.04
CA GLY A 34 -9.41 -19.34 5.10
C GLY A 34 -9.95 -19.09 6.51
N SER A 35 -9.16 -19.32 7.56
CA SER A 35 -9.54 -19.03 8.94
C SER A 35 -9.65 -17.51 9.20
N ASN A 36 -10.13 -17.15 10.40
CA ASN A 36 -10.17 -15.77 10.88
C ASN A 36 -9.15 -15.57 12.00
N GLY A 37 -8.78 -14.32 12.28
CA GLY A 37 -7.82 -14.00 13.34
C GLY A 37 -7.47 -12.52 13.40
N GLU A 38 -6.46 -12.19 14.20
CA GLU A 38 -5.96 -10.82 14.39
C GLU A 38 -4.48 -10.76 14.01
N CYS A 39 -4.09 -9.69 13.34
CA CYS A 39 -2.70 -9.42 12.96
C CYS A 39 -2.25 -8.04 13.42
N VAL A 40 -1.01 -7.98 13.89
CA VAL A 40 -0.24 -6.76 14.07
C VAL A 40 0.71 -6.61 12.90
N LEU A 41 0.54 -5.56 12.11
CA LEU A 41 1.39 -5.19 10.98
C LEU A 41 2.26 -4.00 11.38
N GLU A 42 3.54 -4.02 11.00
CA GLU A 42 4.51 -3.04 11.48
C GLU A 42 5.60 -2.78 10.44
N ASN A 43 5.94 -1.52 10.23
CA ASN A 43 7.15 -1.09 9.51
C ASN A 43 7.72 0.18 10.16
N LYS A 44 8.82 0.71 9.62
CA LYS A 44 9.42 1.99 10.07
C LYS A 44 8.44 3.17 10.19
N ARG A 45 7.32 3.17 9.46
CA ARG A 45 6.37 4.30 9.34
C ARG A 45 5.10 4.13 10.16
N GLY A 46 4.83 2.96 10.73
CA GLY A 46 3.61 2.74 11.51
C GLY A 46 3.39 1.32 12.03
N LEU A 47 2.31 1.19 12.80
CA LEU A 47 1.79 -0.06 13.34
C LEU A 47 0.28 -0.09 13.15
N TRP A 48 -0.24 -1.21 12.66
CA TRP A 48 -1.65 -1.42 12.37
C TRP A 48 -2.13 -2.72 13.00
N ASN A 49 -3.27 -2.68 13.68
CA ASN A 49 -3.97 -3.88 14.14
C ASN A 49 -5.15 -4.13 13.20
N ALA A 50 -5.30 -5.36 12.72
CA ALA A 50 -6.35 -5.72 11.78
C ALA A 50 -6.84 -7.15 11.99
N GLY A 51 -8.16 -7.31 11.97
CA GLY A 51 -8.82 -8.60 11.85
C GLY A 51 -8.68 -9.14 10.43
N ILE A 52 -8.26 -10.39 10.29
CA ILE A 52 -8.07 -11.09 9.02
C ILE A 52 -9.22 -12.09 8.83
N PRO A 53 -9.82 -12.17 7.62
CA PRO A 53 -9.46 -11.47 6.39
C PRO A 53 -9.95 -10.02 6.33
N SER A 54 -9.11 -9.11 5.82
CA SER A 54 -9.47 -7.71 5.58
C SER A 54 -8.52 -7.01 4.61
N THR A 55 -8.90 -5.82 4.15
CA THR A 55 -8.01 -4.90 3.44
C THR A 55 -7.51 -3.82 4.40
N VAL A 56 -6.20 -3.73 4.56
CA VAL A 56 -5.55 -2.75 5.45
C VAL A 56 -4.83 -1.71 4.62
N TYR A 57 -5.08 -0.44 4.90
CA TYR A 57 -4.32 0.66 4.32
C TYR A 57 -3.05 0.85 5.13
N VAL A 58 -1.92 0.44 4.56
CA VAL A 58 -0.59 0.51 5.19
C VAL A 58 0.20 1.66 4.58
N ARG A 59 0.92 2.40 5.42
CA ARG A 59 1.81 3.45 4.92
C ARG A 59 3.06 2.82 4.30
N LYS A 60 3.32 3.14 3.04
CA LYS A 60 4.51 2.73 2.29
C LYS A 60 5.78 3.13 3.05
N SER A 61 6.76 2.24 3.04
CA SER A 61 8.09 2.43 3.63
C SER A 61 9.11 1.68 2.79
N ASP A 62 10.37 2.09 2.89
CA ASP A 62 11.55 1.37 2.40
C ASP A 62 11.92 0.12 3.22
N ASP A 63 11.20 -0.15 4.31
CA ASP A 63 11.42 -1.24 5.26
C ASP A 63 10.38 -2.35 5.03
N SER A 64 10.72 -3.59 5.36
CA SER A 64 9.80 -4.72 5.20
C SER A 64 8.60 -4.56 6.14
N LEU A 65 7.39 -4.87 5.66
CA LEU A 65 6.20 -4.89 6.49
C LEU A 65 6.15 -6.20 7.26
N ARG A 66 6.47 -6.15 8.55
CA ARG A 66 6.45 -7.29 9.46
C ARG A 66 5.02 -7.58 9.90
N TYR A 67 4.64 -8.85 9.92
CA TYR A 67 3.34 -9.27 10.44
C TYR A 67 3.51 -10.27 11.59
N ARG A 68 2.65 -10.15 12.60
CA ARG A 68 2.46 -11.13 13.68
C ARG A 68 0.98 -11.39 13.81
N CYS A 69 0.57 -12.62 13.55
CA CYS A 69 -0.82 -13.00 13.43
C CYS A 69 -1.16 -14.13 14.38
N ASN A 70 -2.36 -14.08 14.94
CA ASN A 70 -2.94 -15.16 15.72
C ASN A 70 -4.33 -15.48 15.16
N THR A 71 -4.53 -16.73 14.79
CA THR A 71 -5.83 -17.25 14.34
C THR A 71 -6.78 -17.43 15.54
N THR A 72 -8.08 -17.49 15.29
CA THR A 72 -9.08 -17.69 16.36
C THR A 72 -8.91 -19.00 17.12
N ASP A 73 -8.30 -20.00 16.50
CA ASP A 73 -7.98 -21.30 17.12
C ASP A 73 -6.59 -21.35 17.79
N GLY A 74 -5.86 -20.23 17.81
CA GLY A 74 -4.63 -20.06 18.59
C GLY A 74 -3.33 -20.40 17.85
N ARG A 75 -3.37 -20.64 16.53
CA ARG A 75 -2.15 -20.80 15.72
C ARG A 75 -1.55 -19.43 15.41
N GLU A 76 -0.25 -19.34 15.55
CA GLU A 76 0.52 -18.13 15.26
C GLU A 76 1.23 -18.21 13.91
N ALA A 77 1.31 -17.06 13.22
CA ALA A 77 2.20 -16.86 12.08
C ALA A 77 2.95 -15.54 12.19
N VAL A 78 4.24 -15.59 11.90
CA VAL A 78 5.11 -14.43 11.87
C VAL A 78 5.90 -14.41 10.57
N GLY A 79 6.13 -13.22 10.03
CA GLY A 79 6.90 -13.04 8.80
C GLY A 79 7.02 -11.59 8.40
N ALA A 80 7.46 -11.37 7.16
CA ALA A 80 7.62 -10.05 6.58
C ALA A 80 7.25 -10.05 5.10
N ILE A 81 6.75 -8.92 4.63
CA ILE A 81 6.48 -8.62 3.22
C ILE A 81 7.51 -7.57 2.80
N GLU A 82 8.34 -7.91 1.82
CA GLU A 82 9.37 -6.99 1.34
C GLU A 82 8.77 -5.79 0.62
N SER A 83 9.43 -4.64 0.78
CA SER A 83 9.09 -3.43 0.05
C SER A 83 9.72 -3.45 -1.35
N GLU A 84 8.92 -3.13 -2.37
CA GLU A 84 9.38 -3.02 -3.75
C GLU A 84 9.41 -1.56 -4.23
N MET A 85 10.25 -1.26 -5.21
CA MET A 85 10.18 0.04 -5.91
C MET A 85 9.03 0.00 -6.92
N GLY A 86 8.07 0.91 -6.77
CA GLY A 86 6.97 1.03 -7.71
C GLY A 86 7.46 1.43 -9.11
N ALA A 87 6.83 0.91 -10.16
CA ALA A 87 7.25 1.11 -11.56
C ALA A 87 7.24 2.58 -12.04
N LYS A 88 6.69 3.51 -11.25
CA LYS A 88 6.51 4.92 -11.62
C LYS A 88 7.74 5.81 -11.43
N ILE A 89 8.88 5.28 -10.95
CA ILE A 89 10.12 6.07 -10.74
C ILE A 89 10.61 6.73 -12.04
N VAL A 90 10.40 6.10 -13.20
CA VAL A 90 10.95 6.57 -14.47
C VAL A 90 10.24 7.82 -15.02
N ALA A 91 8.96 8.04 -14.70
CA ALA A 91 8.22 9.20 -15.18
C ALA A 91 8.40 10.44 -14.30
N SER A 92 8.46 10.25 -12.98
CA SER A 92 8.52 11.36 -12.00
C SER A 92 9.94 11.93 -11.82
N ALA A 93 10.99 11.15 -12.07
CA ALA A 93 12.39 11.60 -11.91
C ALA A 93 12.88 12.52 -13.04
N VAL A 94 12.25 12.50 -14.22
CA VAL A 94 12.76 13.20 -15.41
C VAL A 94 12.18 14.60 -15.59
N PHE A 95 11.05 14.93 -14.95
CA PHE A 95 10.32 16.17 -15.28
C PHE A 95 10.02 17.15 -14.15
N LEU A 96 10.00 16.77 -12.86
CA LEU A 96 9.65 17.70 -11.76
C LEU A 96 10.29 17.33 -10.41
N ASP A 97 10.55 18.34 -9.57
CA ASP A 97 11.05 18.30 -8.17
C ASP A 97 10.25 17.34 -7.22
N PHE A 98 9.09 16.87 -7.66
CA PHE A 98 8.26 15.90 -6.94
C PHE A 98 8.89 14.50 -6.82
N GLY A 99 9.81 14.11 -7.71
CA GLY A 99 10.56 12.86 -7.58
C GLY A 99 11.46 12.81 -6.33
N ILE A 100 11.98 13.97 -5.88
CA ILE A 100 12.78 14.08 -4.66
C ILE A 100 11.89 13.96 -3.42
N THR A 101 10.72 14.60 -3.44
CA THR A 101 9.75 14.50 -2.32
C THR A 101 9.25 13.06 -2.14
N ASP A 102 8.93 12.37 -3.23
CA ASP A 102 8.48 10.97 -3.19
C ASP A 102 9.64 10.01 -2.82
N ALA A 103 10.88 10.35 -3.18
CA ALA A 103 12.09 9.65 -2.73
C ALA A 103 12.31 9.79 -1.21
N ILE A 104 12.15 11.00 -0.65
CA ILE A 104 12.32 11.27 0.79
C ILE A 104 11.19 10.65 1.63
N THR A 105 9.96 10.68 1.11
CA THR A 105 8.77 10.23 1.85
C THR A 105 8.41 8.77 1.62
N ASP A 106 9.26 8.01 0.92
CA ASP A 106 9.06 6.59 0.55
C ASP A 106 7.78 6.31 -0.26
N LYS A 107 7.17 7.33 -0.87
CA LYS A 107 5.93 7.18 -1.65
C LYS A 107 6.13 6.39 -2.95
N HIS A 108 7.37 6.34 -3.43
CA HIS A 108 7.81 5.53 -4.57
C HIS A 108 7.89 4.03 -4.24
N ARG A 109 7.75 3.64 -2.97
CA ARG A 109 7.72 2.25 -2.53
C ARG A 109 6.33 1.68 -2.65
N ASP A 110 6.25 0.36 -2.72
CA ASP A 110 4.98 -0.35 -2.64
C ASP A 110 5.15 -1.67 -1.90
N TYR A 111 4.01 -2.22 -1.50
CA TYR A 111 3.89 -3.59 -1.02
C TYR A 111 2.97 -4.35 -1.97
N VAL A 112 2.96 -5.68 -1.88
CA VAL A 112 2.04 -6.49 -2.67
C VAL A 112 0.58 -6.11 -2.40
N ALA A 113 -0.25 -6.07 -3.44
CA ALA A 113 -1.67 -5.72 -3.30
C ALA A 113 -2.49 -6.77 -2.53
N SER A 114 -2.04 -8.03 -2.53
CA SER A 114 -2.67 -9.13 -1.81
C SER A 114 -1.62 -10.08 -1.24
N PHE A 115 -1.78 -10.49 0.01
CA PHE A 115 -0.87 -11.40 0.67
C PHE A 115 -1.63 -12.50 1.43
N VAL A 116 -1.26 -13.75 1.13
CA VAL A 116 -1.80 -14.92 1.83
C VAL A 116 -0.82 -15.34 2.92
N ILE A 117 -1.25 -15.22 4.18
CA ILE A 117 -0.44 -15.56 5.34
C ILE A 117 -0.45 -17.08 5.50
N PRO A 118 0.72 -17.76 5.42
CA PRO A 118 0.79 -19.19 5.60
C PRO A 118 0.56 -19.55 7.07
N ILE A 119 -0.42 -20.42 7.32
CA ILE A 119 -0.69 -21.01 8.62
C ILE A 119 -0.41 -22.52 8.54
N ARG A 120 0.11 -23.09 9.64
CA ARG A 120 0.27 -24.55 9.74
C ARG A 120 -1.08 -25.25 9.60
N ALA A 121 -1.11 -26.31 8.79
CA ALA A 121 -2.27 -27.19 8.72
C ALA A 121 -2.54 -27.81 10.11
N ILE A 122 -3.81 -28.00 10.42
CA ILE A 122 -4.21 -28.82 11.57
C ILE A 122 -4.06 -30.27 11.10
N GLU A 123 -3.14 -31.02 11.71
CA GLU A 123 -3.08 -32.47 11.55
C GLU A 123 -4.09 -33.07 12.53
N ASP A 124 -5.17 -33.64 11.98
CA ASP A 124 -6.21 -34.37 12.73
C ASP A 124 -5.73 -35.76 13.19
#